data_AF-A0A2D9RHZ9-F1
#
_entry.id   AF-A0A2D9RHZ9-F1
#
_cell.length_a   1.000
_cell.length_b   1.000
_cell.length_c   1.000
_cell.angle_alpha   90.00
_cell.angle_beta   90.00
_cell.angle_gamma   90.00
#
_symmetry.space_group_name_H-M   'P 1'
#
loop_
_entity.id
_entity.type
_entity.pdbx_description
1 polymer ?
#
loop_
_entity_poly.entity_id
_entity_poly.type
_entity_poly.pdbx_seq_one_letter_code
_entity_poly.pdbx_strand_id
1 'polypeptide(L)'
;MSVLFAFCPEGFGLPEWYLTKSPNEVDAIPLDELGRVSADRVVWLIPGTDVHLANIEATARSMADLRTMALFQLEDDISQAVSAMHIAIGPKSPANPNLRPAALVSRSDMQSWLLSLDDLPEEFAS
;
A
#
# COMPACT_ATOMS: atom_id res chain seq x y z
N MET A 1 16.25 -13.99 -3.66
CA MET A 1 14.84 -13.64 -3.78
C MET A 1 14.78 -12.38 -4.59
N SER A 2 14.19 -12.44 -5.79
CA SER A 2 14.02 -11.27 -6.64
C SER A 2 12.73 -10.53 -6.29
N VAL A 3 12.76 -9.20 -6.33
CA VAL A 3 11.58 -8.36 -6.09
C VAL A 3 11.47 -7.35 -7.22
N LEU A 4 10.29 -7.29 -7.82
CA LEU A 4 9.92 -6.29 -8.80
C LEU A 4 9.14 -5.19 -8.09
N PHE A 5 9.72 -4.00 -8.03
CA PHE A 5 9.06 -2.81 -7.50
C PHE A 5 8.38 -2.05 -8.62
N ALA A 6 7.19 -1.56 -8.33
CA ALA A 6 6.47 -0.57 -9.14
C ALA A 6 6.29 0.69 -8.32
N PHE A 7 6.51 1.85 -8.92
CA PHE A 7 6.29 3.14 -8.27
C PHE A 7 5.66 4.11 -9.25
N CYS A 8 4.63 4.84 -8.82
CA CYS A 8 4.02 5.90 -9.62
C CYS A 8 4.36 7.26 -8.99
N PRO A 9 5.28 8.06 -9.56
CA PRO A 9 5.72 9.31 -8.96
C PRO A 9 4.59 10.33 -8.74
N GLU A 10 3.61 10.35 -9.64
CA GLU A 10 2.49 11.29 -9.64
C GLU A 10 1.20 10.70 -9.04
N GLY A 11 1.27 9.53 -8.40
CA GLY A 11 0.13 8.86 -7.74
C GLY A 11 -0.82 8.13 -8.69
N PHE A 12 -1.09 8.73 -9.86
CA PHE A 12 -1.92 8.15 -10.92
C PHE A 12 -1.27 8.40 -12.29
N GLY A 13 -0.59 7.38 -12.81
CA GLY A 13 0.20 7.45 -14.04
C GLY A 13 0.86 6.12 -14.37
N LEU A 14 1.68 6.08 -15.43
CA LEU A 14 2.43 4.87 -15.76
C LEU A 14 3.47 4.58 -14.67
N PRO A 15 3.49 3.36 -14.10
CA PRO A 15 4.47 3.00 -13.10
C PRO A 15 5.87 2.87 -13.70
N GLU A 16 6.85 3.34 -12.95
CA GLU A 16 8.26 3.02 -13.16
C GLU A 16 8.57 1.67 -12.48
N TRP A 17 9.33 0.82 -13.18
CA TRP A 17 9.60 -0.54 -12.75
C TRP A 17 11.08 -0.72 -12.38
N TYR A 18 11.31 -1.44 -11.30
CA TYR A 18 12.65 -1.72 -10.80
C TYR A 18 12.78 -3.15 -10.31
N LEU A 19 13.80 -3.87 -10.78
CA LEU A 19 14.08 -5.23 -10.36
C LEU A 19 15.27 -5.25 -9.41
N THR A 20 15.14 -5.93 -8.28
CA THR A 20 16.27 -6.33 -7.44
C THR A 20 16.42 -7.84 -7.46
N LYS A 21 17.64 -8.34 -7.65
CA LYS A 21 17.98 -9.77 -7.52
C LYS A 21 18.89 -10.02 -6.30
N SER A 22 19.56 -8.98 -5.83
CA SER A 22 20.50 -9.01 -4.72
C SER A 22 20.34 -7.74 -3.85
N PRO A 23 20.65 -7.80 -2.54
CA PRO A 23 20.56 -6.62 -1.68
C PRO A 23 21.46 -5.47 -2.19
N ASN A 24 20.94 -4.24 -2.12
CA ASN A 24 21.61 -3.00 -2.58
C ASN A 24 21.82 -2.88 -4.10
N GLU A 25 21.21 -3.75 -4.90
CA GLU A 25 21.20 -3.67 -6.36
C GLU A 25 19.78 -3.41 -6.86
N VAL A 26 19.64 -2.47 -7.79
CA VAL A 26 18.37 -2.12 -8.41
C VAL A 26 18.57 -1.77 -9.88
N ASP A 27 17.87 -2.48 -10.75
CA ASP A 27 17.87 -2.26 -12.19
C ASP A 27 16.54 -1.65 -12.61
N ALA A 28 16.57 -0.50 -13.29
CA ALA A 28 15.38 0.06 -13.91
C ALA A 28 14.96 -0.80 -15.10
N ILE A 29 13.68 -1.16 -15.17
CA ILE A 29 13.11 -2.00 -16.22
C ILE A 29 12.22 -1.13 -17.11
N PRO A 30 12.57 -0.95 -18.39
CA PRO A 30 11.68 -0.33 -19.37
C PRO A 30 10.37 -1.11 -19.51
N LEU A 31 9.26 -0.40 -19.74
CA LEU A 31 7.92 -1.00 -19.83
C LEU A 31 7.82 -2.07 -20.93
N ASP A 32 8.54 -1.90 -22.05
CA ASP A 32 8.59 -2.84 -23.16
C ASP A 32 9.38 -4.12 -22.86
N GLU A 33 10.21 -4.11 -21.81
CA GLU A 33 10.96 -5.28 -21.35
C GLU A 33 10.25 -6.03 -20.20
N LEU A 34 9.22 -5.43 -19.60
CA LEU A 34 8.56 -5.95 -18.39
C LEU A 34 8.02 -7.38 -18.57
N GLY A 35 7.46 -7.70 -19.73
CA GLY A 35 6.93 -9.04 -20.04
C GLY A 35 8.01 -10.14 -20.15
N ARG A 36 9.29 -9.80 -20.06
CA ARG A 36 10.41 -10.75 -20.04
C ARG A 36 11.04 -10.89 -18.65
N VAL A 37 10.60 -10.07 -17.70
CA VAL A 37 11.07 -10.13 -16.32
C VAL A 37 10.27 -11.21 -15.59
N SER A 38 10.91 -11.90 -14.66
CA SER A 38 10.26 -12.77 -13.69
C SER A 38 10.85 -12.47 -12.32
N ALA A 39 9.97 -12.33 -11.31
CA ALA A 39 10.36 -11.99 -9.96
C ALA A 39 9.59 -12.84 -8.95
N ASP A 40 10.22 -13.17 -7.82
CA ASP A 40 9.58 -13.94 -6.76
C ASP A 40 8.46 -13.17 -6.06
N ARG A 41 8.43 -11.83 -6.21
CA ARG A 41 7.45 -10.94 -5.58
C ARG A 41 7.32 -9.63 -6.34
N VAL A 42 6.09 -9.10 -6.39
CA VAL A 42 5.82 -7.72 -6.80
C VAL A 42 5.52 -6.85 -5.58
N VAL A 43 6.06 -5.64 -5.55
CA VAL A 43 5.82 -4.63 -4.52
C VAL A 43 5.47 -3.31 -5.18
N TRP A 44 4.23 -2.85 -4.98
CA TRP A 44 3.82 -1.54 -5.42
C TRP A 44 4.02 -0.50 -4.32
N LEU A 45 4.75 0.56 -4.64
CA LEU A 45 5.03 1.69 -3.77
C LEU A 45 4.04 2.81 -4.09
N ILE A 46 3.27 3.21 -3.08
CA ILE A 46 2.28 4.29 -3.18
C ILE A 46 2.89 5.58 -2.64
N PRO A 47 2.73 6.73 -3.35
CA PRO A 47 3.18 8.01 -2.83
C PRO A 47 2.54 8.35 -1.49
N GLY A 48 3.36 8.86 -0.56
CA GLY A 48 2.87 9.27 0.76
C GLY A 48 1.86 10.41 0.71
N THR A 49 1.77 11.16 -0.39
CA THR A 49 0.77 12.21 -0.61
C THR A 49 -0.65 11.64 -0.77
N ASP A 50 -0.77 10.38 -1.19
CA ASP A 50 -2.05 9.70 -1.41
C ASP A 50 -2.45 8.83 -0.20
N VAL A 51 -1.64 8.85 0.86
CA VAL A 51 -1.82 8.05 2.07
C VAL A 51 -1.86 8.95 3.29
N HIS A 52 -2.97 8.93 4.02
CA HIS A 52 -3.02 9.57 5.32
C HIS A 52 -2.44 8.63 6.39
N LEU A 53 -1.32 9.04 6.99
CA LEU A 53 -0.65 8.30 8.07
C LEU A 53 -1.03 8.89 9.43
N ALA A 54 -1.49 8.03 10.34
CA ALA A 54 -1.93 8.43 11.67
C ALA A 54 -1.48 7.42 12.74
N ASN A 55 -1.61 7.80 14.01
CA ASN A 55 -1.56 6.86 15.13
C ASN A 55 -2.96 6.74 15.73
N ILE A 56 -3.42 5.51 15.93
CA ILE A 56 -4.68 5.22 16.60
C ILE A 56 -4.41 4.73 18.02
N GLU A 57 -5.35 5.03 18.92
CA GLU A 57 -5.31 4.57 20.31
C GLU A 57 -6.57 3.76 20.60
N ALA A 58 -6.50 2.46 20.31
CA ALA A 58 -7.66 1.59 20.44
C ALA A 58 -7.26 0.18 20.87
N THR A 59 -8.11 -0.40 21.73
CA THR A 59 -8.07 -1.82 22.09
C THR A 59 -9.39 -2.45 21.70
N ALA A 60 -9.31 -3.57 20.98
CA ALA A 60 -10.47 -4.28 20.48
C ALA A 60 -10.25 -5.79 20.58
N ARG A 61 -11.35 -6.54 20.61
CA ARG A 61 -11.34 -8.01 20.73
C ARG A 61 -11.07 -8.70 19.39
N SER A 62 -11.30 -8.00 18.28
CA SER A 62 -11.04 -8.46 16.92
C SER A 62 -10.40 -7.37 16.07
N MET A 63 -9.74 -7.75 14.98
CA MET A 63 -9.21 -6.79 14.00
C MET A 63 -10.33 -6.06 13.24
N ALA A 64 -11.51 -6.66 13.10
CA ALA A 64 -12.66 -6.00 12.47
C ALA A 64 -13.15 -4.84 13.33
N ASP A 65 -13.36 -5.09 14.63
CA ASP A 65 -13.74 -4.05 15.59
C ASP A 65 -12.67 -2.95 15.67
N LEU A 66 -11.39 -3.35 15.67
CA LEU A 66 -10.28 -2.40 15.70
C LEU A 66 -10.29 -1.44 14.51
N ARG A 67 -10.55 -1.95 13.29
CA ARG A 67 -10.67 -1.12 12.09
C ARG A 67 -11.82 -0.15 12.16
N THR A 68 -12.98 -0.60 12.63
CA THR A 68 -14.15 0.25 12.81
C THR A 68 -13.87 1.37 13.81
N MET A 69 -13.32 1.05 14.98
CA MET A 69 -12.95 2.05 15.99
C MET A 69 -11.91 3.03 15.48
N ALA A 70 -10.89 2.54 14.77
CA ALA A 70 -9.83 3.35 14.18
C ALA A 70 -10.37 4.35 13.15
N LEU A 71 -11.30 3.93 12.29
CA LEU A 71 -11.94 4.81 11.32
C LEU A 71 -12.76 5.91 12.01
N PHE A 72 -13.56 5.57 13.02
CA PHE A 72 -14.30 6.58 13.79
C PHE A 72 -13.39 7.54 14.54
N GLN A 73 -12.27 7.06 15.10
CA GLN A 73 -11.31 7.93 15.78
C GLN A 73 -10.72 9.00 14.83
N LEU A 74 -10.57 8.67 13.54
CA LEU A 74 -9.96 9.52 12.54
C LEU A 74 -10.99 10.26 11.67
N GLU A 75 -12.28 10.18 11.99
CA GLU A 75 -13.37 10.72 11.16
C GLU A 75 -13.24 12.22 10.92
N ASP A 76 -12.87 12.97 11.96
CA ASP A 76 -12.71 14.43 11.89
C ASP A 76 -11.40 14.86 11.21
N ASP A 77 -10.43 13.96 11.08
CA ASP A 77 -9.09 14.23 10.52
C ASP A 77 -9.04 14.01 9.00
N ILE A 78 -10.09 13.44 8.41
CA ILE A 78 -10.14 13.09 6.99
C ILE A 78 -11.22 13.87 6.25
N SER A 79 -10.97 14.17 4.97
CA SER A 79 -11.90 14.97 4.14
C SER A 79 -12.99 14.14 3.44
N GLN A 80 -12.94 12.81 3.55
CA GLN A 80 -13.90 11.89 2.92
C GLN A 80 -14.62 11.09 4.00
N ALA A 81 -15.80 10.57 3.69
CA ALA A 81 -16.53 9.70 4.61
C ALA A 81 -15.70 8.45 4.94
N VAL A 82 -15.63 8.08 6.23
CA VAL A 82 -14.91 6.88 6.70
C VAL A 82 -15.32 5.58 5.98
N SER A 83 -16.57 5.50 5.51
CA SER A 83 -17.08 4.37 4.72
C SER A 83 -16.43 4.23 3.35
N ALA A 84 -15.91 5.32 2.78
CA ALA A 84 -15.20 5.34 1.51
C ALA A 84 -13.69 5.03 1.67
N MET A 85 -13.20 4.91 2.90
CA MET A 85 -11.78 4.69 3.18
C MET A 85 -11.45 3.22 3.41
N HIS A 86 -10.21 2.86 3.06
CA HIS A 86 -9.55 1.63 3.48
C HIS A 86 -8.50 1.98 4.54
N ILE A 87 -8.39 1.13 5.57
CA ILE A 87 -7.41 1.30 6.66
C ILE A 87 -6.57 0.05 6.85
N ALA A 88 -5.25 0.25 6.85
CA ALA A 88 -4.26 -0.74 7.27
C ALA A 88 -3.74 -0.35 8.66
N ILE A 89 -3.73 -1.30 9.60
CA ILE A 89 -3.31 -1.08 10.98
C ILE A 89 -2.05 -1.90 11.23
N GLY A 90 -0.99 -1.22 11.65
CA GLY A 90 0.29 -1.83 11.96
C GLY A 90 0.36 -2.51 13.33
N PRO A 91 1.55 -3.03 13.67
CA PRO A 91 1.80 -3.61 14.98
C PRO A 91 1.72 -2.56 16.09
N LYS A 92 1.60 -3.00 17.34
CA LYS A 92 1.67 -2.11 18.50
C LYS A 92 3.02 -1.39 18.55
N SER A 93 2.99 -0.11 18.91
CA SER A 93 4.22 0.64 19.15
C SER A 93 4.98 0.02 20.34
N PRO A 94 6.31 -0.18 20.23
CA PRO A 94 7.12 -0.67 21.33
C PRO A 94 7.12 0.26 22.55
N ALA A 95 7.01 1.57 22.30
CA ALA A 95 7.04 2.60 23.35
C ALA A 95 5.69 2.77 24.07
N ASN A 96 4.58 2.51 23.37
CA ASN A 96 3.25 2.55 23.95
C ASN A 96 2.36 1.46 23.31
N PRO A 97 2.07 0.35 24.01
CA PRO A 97 1.28 -0.75 23.48
C PRO A 97 -0.18 -0.40 23.10
N ASN A 98 -0.69 0.76 23.52
CA ASN A 98 -2.01 1.26 23.16
C ASN A 98 -2.01 2.00 21.82
N LEU A 99 -0.85 2.46 21.37
CA LEU A 99 -0.70 3.16 20.09
C LEU A 99 -0.35 2.18 18.97
N ARG A 100 -0.97 2.38 17.80
CA ARG A 100 -0.65 1.66 16.57
C ARG A 100 -0.58 2.65 15.40
N PRO A 101 0.40 2.51 14.50
CA PRO A 101 0.37 3.26 13.26
C PRO A 101 -0.76 2.75 12.37
N ALA A 102 -1.39 3.65 11.66
CA ALA A 102 -2.41 3.35 10.67
C ALA A 102 -2.13 4.11 9.37
N ALA A 103 -2.46 3.48 8.25
CA ALA A 103 -2.42 4.08 6.92
C ALA A 103 -3.84 4.03 6.33
N LEU A 104 -4.31 5.17 5.85
CA LEU A 104 -5.63 5.34 5.27
C LEU A 104 -5.50 5.78 3.82
N VAL A 105 -6.28 5.17 2.95
CA VAL A 105 -6.37 5.51 1.52
C VAL A 105 -7.83 5.48 1.09
N SER A 106 -8.18 6.21 0.04
CA SER A 106 -9.50 6.04 -0.58
C SER A 106 -9.63 4.63 -1.17
N ARG A 107 -10.81 4.03 -1.05
CA ARG A 107 -11.11 2.75 -1.72
C ARG A 107 -11.08 2.87 -3.24
N SER A 108 -11.48 4.02 -3.79
CA SER A 108 -11.43 4.25 -5.24
C SER A 108 -10.01 4.20 -5.77
N ASP A 109 -9.09 4.80 -5.02
CA ASP A 109 -7.70 4.97 -5.40
C ASP A 109 -7.00 3.61 -5.29
N MET A 110 -7.22 2.92 -4.17
CA MET A 110 -6.77 1.54 -3.99
C MET A 110 -7.25 0.62 -5.12
N GLN A 111 -8.53 0.72 -5.50
CA GLN A 111 -9.06 -0.08 -6.60
C GLN A 111 -8.42 0.28 -7.94
N SER A 112 -8.16 1.56 -8.20
CA SER A 112 -7.49 2.01 -9.43
C SER A 112 -6.05 1.50 -9.51
N TRP A 113 -5.32 1.49 -8.39
CA TRP A 113 -3.98 0.91 -8.32
C TRP A 113 -4.00 -0.61 -8.53
N LEU A 114 -4.97 -1.32 -7.96
CA LEU A 114 -5.12 -2.76 -8.17
C LEU A 114 -5.47 -3.11 -9.62
N LEU A 115 -6.36 -2.35 -10.27
CA LEU A 115 -6.67 -2.54 -11.68
C LEU A 115 -5.44 -2.29 -12.58
N SER A 116 -4.57 -1.36 -12.19
CA SER A 116 -3.31 -1.12 -12.91
C SER A 116 -2.30 -2.27 -12.76
N LEU A 117 -2.50 -3.15 -11.77
CA LEU A 117 -1.74 -4.40 -11.61
C LEU A 117 -2.34 -5.55 -12.43
N ASP A 118 -3.66 -5.60 -12.61
CA ASP A 118 -4.33 -6.65 -13.37
C ASP A 118 -3.98 -6.62 -14.87
N ASP A 119 -3.55 -5.46 -15.39
CA ASP A 119 -3.01 -5.32 -16.74
C ASP A 119 -1.58 -5.90 -16.90
N LEU A 120 -0.99 -6.45 -15.83
CA LEU A 120 0.30 -7.14 -15.88
C LEU A 120 0.12 -8.62 -16.21
N PRO A 121 1.12 -9.26 -16.83
CA PRO A 121 1.06 -10.69 -17.15
C PRO A 121 0.70 -11.52 -15.91
N GLU A 122 -0.22 -12.49 -16.06
CA GLU A 122 -0.72 -13.37 -14.97
C GLU A 122 0.39 -14.04 -14.14
N GLU A 123 1.61 -14.15 -14.69
CA GLU A 123 2.81 -14.67 -14.03
C GLU A 123 3.21 -13.93 -12.74
N PHE A 124 2.62 -12.76 -12.48
CA PHE A 124 2.87 -11.94 -11.29
C PHE A 124 1.69 -11.89 -10.30
N ALA A 125 0.55 -12.50 -10.63
CA ALA A 125 -0.70 -12.40 -9.87
C ALA A 125 -0.89 -13.52 -8.81
N SER A 126 0.11 -14.38 -8.58
CA SER A 126 0.03 -15.54 -7.66
C SER A 126 0.85 -15.39 -6.38
#